data_AF-A0A949XYP7-F1
#
_entry.id   AF-A0A949XYP7-F1
#
_cell.length_a   1.000
_cell.length_b   1.000
_cell.length_c   1.000
_cell.angle_alpha   90.00
_cell.angle_beta   90.00
_cell.angle_gamma   90.00
#
_symmetry.space_group_name_H-M   'P 1'
#
loop_
_entity.id
_entity.type
_entity.pdbx_description
1 polymer ?
#
loop_
_entity_poly.entity_id
_entity_poly.type
_entity_poly.pdbx_seq_one_letter_code
_entity_poly.pdbx_strand_id
1 'polypeptide(L)'
;MGHQTEAACLLESGALYARRVLLRPSSGDPIFVGFKSAAFSLYFGDAPIYHFDLEGRWQRAFVDGTHYLKGLDTTIQAIDRVREGENLVLRRRTLGSAEAGDLDDRVRSAAQGVLEALGSRRLERVEPPSRARPLPPDELRASLEQVARWDAAAWCAHRERYIGTYGPLPLLPPDCLNAVVLQATLGHARGSTFGLSAVTEHSVRSASEFEEHARTVAELLGRRTLQSRSIFLGGGDVLRRPSEEVSAYLETVARVFPIGAASRLEGIHAFLDDFSAPRPDRETWRIFRGLHLSRVSLGVESGDPEVRAMYRKAWANEDLVA
;
A
#
# COMPACT_ATOMS: atom_id res chain seq x y z
N MET A 1 10.20 -40.69 1.93
CA MET A 1 9.09 -39.73 2.07
C MET A 1 9.40 -38.57 1.16
N GLY A 2 8.58 -38.29 0.15
CA GLY A 2 8.83 -37.18 -0.77
C GLY A 2 8.82 -35.85 -0.03
N HIS A 3 9.70 -34.93 -0.41
CA HIS A 3 9.69 -33.56 0.10
C HIS A 3 8.32 -32.93 -0.20
N GLN A 4 7.60 -32.51 0.83
CA GLN A 4 6.32 -31.83 0.67
C GLN A 4 6.58 -30.37 0.27
N THR A 5 6.01 -29.93 -0.85
CA THR A 5 6.17 -28.55 -1.33
C THR A 5 5.45 -27.56 -0.42
N GLU A 6 5.87 -26.29 -0.45
CA GLU A 6 5.25 -25.18 0.27
C GLU A 6 3.75 -25.08 -0.05
N ALA A 7 3.37 -25.21 -1.33
CA ALA A 7 1.96 -25.26 -1.74
C ALA A 7 1.15 -26.35 -1.01
N ALA A 8 1.71 -27.57 -0.91
CA ALA A 8 1.05 -28.67 -0.22
C ALA A 8 1.01 -28.46 1.31
N CYS A 9 2.05 -27.87 1.90
CA CYS A 9 2.08 -27.50 3.32
C CYS A 9 1.01 -26.45 3.65
N LEU A 10 0.84 -25.44 2.81
CA LEU A 10 -0.11 -24.35 3.03
C LEU A 10 -1.58 -24.82 3.00
N LEU A 11 -1.89 -25.88 2.24
CA LEU A 11 -3.21 -26.50 2.28
C LEU A 11 -3.54 -27.03 3.68
N GLU A 12 -2.56 -27.50 4.44
CA GLU A 12 -2.75 -28.09 5.77
C GLU A 12 -2.63 -27.03 6.88
N SER A 13 -1.57 -26.23 6.86
CA SER A 13 -1.15 -25.41 8.01
C SER A 13 -1.25 -23.90 7.80
N GLY A 14 -1.62 -23.43 6.60
CA GLY A 14 -1.62 -22.00 6.24
C GLY A 14 -2.69 -21.16 6.95
N ALA A 15 -2.53 -20.88 8.25
CA ALA A 15 -3.53 -20.25 9.12
C ALA A 15 -3.98 -18.85 8.66
N LEU A 16 -3.12 -18.11 7.95
CA LEU A 16 -3.46 -16.81 7.37
C LEU A 16 -4.47 -16.92 6.21
N TYR A 17 -4.58 -18.10 5.59
CA TYR A 17 -5.43 -18.37 4.44
C TYR A 17 -6.73 -19.03 4.89
N ALA A 18 -7.68 -18.23 5.39
CA ALA A 18 -8.94 -18.72 5.94
C ALA A 18 -9.81 -19.48 4.93
N ARG A 19 -9.65 -19.17 3.63
CA ARG A 19 -10.24 -19.94 2.53
C ARG A 19 -9.15 -20.34 1.57
N ARG A 20 -9.11 -21.60 1.17
CA ARG A 20 -8.03 -22.11 0.32
C ARG A 20 -8.42 -23.38 -0.42
N VAL A 21 -7.61 -23.73 -1.43
CA VAL A 21 -7.73 -24.95 -2.23
C VAL A 21 -6.37 -25.32 -2.79
N LEU A 22 -6.13 -26.61 -3.01
CA LEU A 22 -4.99 -27.10 -3.77
C LEU A 22 -5.48 -27.67 -5.11
N LEU A 23 -4.83 -27.30 -6.19
CA LEU A 23 -5.10 -27.77 -7.54
C LEU A 23 -3.94 -28.67 -7.97
N ARG A 24 -4.22 -29.94 -8.27
CA ARG A 24 -3.22 -30.92 -8.69
C ARG A 24 -3.32 -31.14 -10.20
N PRO A 25 -2.30 -30.75 -10.98
CA PRO A 25 -2.21 -31.18 -12.37
C PRO A 25 -1.86 -32.67 -12.46
N SER A 26 -2.11 -33.28 -13.62
CA SER A 26 -1.70 -34.66 -13.91
C SER A 26 -0.18 -34.84 -13.97
N SER A 27 0.55 -33.75 -14.24
CA SER A 27 2.01 -33.68 -14.24
C SER A 27 2.48 -32.31 -13.77
N GLY A 28 3.59 -32.25 -13.05
CA GLY A 28 4.12 -31.02 -12.44
C GLY A 28 3.67 -30.79 -11.00
N ASP A 29 4.04 -29.64 -10.46
CA ASP A 29 3.81 -29.31 -9.05
C ASP A 29 2.37 -28.89 -8.75
N PRO A 30 1.87 -29.15 -7.53
CA PRO A 30 0.56 -28.70 -7.13
C PRO A 30 0.51 -27.18 -6.98
N ILE A 31 -0.64 -26.59 -7.28
CA ILE A 31 -0.89 -25.16 -7.21
C ILE A 31 -1.79 -24.86 -6.03
N PHE A 32 -1.28 -24.13 -5.04
CA PHE A 32 -2.08 -23.66 -3.92
C PHE A 32 -2.66 -22.29 -4.22
N VAL A 33 -3.95 -22.12 -3.90
CA VAL A 33 -4.64 -20.84 -3.94
C VAL A 33 -5.23 -20.56 -2.57
N GLY A 34 -4.88 -19.43 -1.98
CA GLY A 34 -5.35 -19.04 -0.65
C GLY A 34 -5.77 -17.59 -0.55
N PHE A 35 -6.84 -17.32 0.20
CA PHE A 35 -7.36 -15.99 0.49
C PHE A 35 -7.10 -15.60 1.95
N LYS A 36 -6.45 -14.45 2.12
CA LYS A 36 -6.38 -13.69 3.36
C LYS A 36 -7.54 -12.69 3.40
N SER A 37 -7.67 -11.91 4.48
CA SER A 37 -8.78 -10.95 4.64
C SER A 37 -8.88 -9.88 3.53
N ALA A 38 -7.75 -9.52 2.90
CA ALA A 38 -7.68 -8.41 1.95
C ALA A 38 -6.75 -8.67 0.75
N ALA A 39 -6.40 -9.94 0.52
CA ALA A 39 -5.43 -10.36 -0.49
C ALA A 39 -5.60 -11.85 -0.79
N PHE A 40 -5.09 -12.31 -1.91
CA PHE A 40 -4.98 -13.73 -2.20
C PHE A 40 -3.60 -14.07 -2.78
N SER A 41 -3.29 -15.36 -2.90
CA SER A 41 -1.98 -15.81 -3.34
C SER A 41 -2.06 -17.08 -4.17
N LEU A 42 -1.13 -17.22 -5.10
CA LEU A 42 -0.89 -18.41 -5.90
C LEU A 42 0.52 -18.92 -5.59
N TYR A 43 0.64 -20.20 -5.28
CA TYR A 43 1.92 -20.88 -5.06
C TYR A 43 1.98 -22.07 -6.00
N PHE A 44 3.02 -22.16 -6.82
CA PHE A 44 3.27 -23.27 -7.72
C PHE A 44 4.39 -24.12 -7.12
N GLY A 45 4.04 -25.22 -6.45
CA GLY A 45 5.02 -25.99 -5.67
C GLY A 45 5.72 -25.13 -4.62
N ASP A 46 7.03 -24.98 -4.74
CA ASP A 46 7.86 -24.09 -3.91
C ASP A 46 8.09 -22.71 -4.55
N ALA A 47 8.04 -22.64 -5.89
CA ALA A 47 8.15 -21.40 -6.67
C ALA A 47 7.65 -21.63 -8.12
N PRO A 48 7.10 -20.60 -8.80
CA PRO A 48 6.95 -19.23 -8.32
C PRO A 48 5.80 -19.03 -7.32
N ILE A 49 5.86 -17.91 -6.59
CA ILE A 49 4.82 -17.47 -5.65
C ILE A 49 4.38 -16.06 -6.03
N TYR A 50 3.07 -15.83 -6.10
CA TYR A 50 2.50 -14.53 -6.42
C TYR A 50 1.46 -14.11 -5.38
N HIS A 51 1.51 -12.84 -4.97
CA HIS A 51 0.58 -12.25 -4.02
C HIS A 51 -0.15 -11.07 -4.65
N PHE A 52 -1.48 -11.09 -4.54
CA PHE A 52 -2.36 -10.12 -5.19
C PHE A 52 -3.19 -9.37 -4.15
N ASP A 53 -3.53 -8.11 -4.45
CA ASP A 53 -4.72 -7.51 -3.82
C ASP A 53 -6.01 -8.10 -4.40
N LEU A 54 -7.15 -7.63 -3.88
CA LEU A 54 -8.45 -8.07 -4.36
C LEU A 54 -8.85 -7.41 -5.69
N GLU A 55 -8.07 -6.49 -6.25
CA GLU A 55 -8.26 -5.97 -7.62
C GLU A 55 -7.53 -6.84 -8.66
N GLY A 56 -6.84 -7.91 -8.24
CA GLY A 56 -6.05 -8.76 -9.12
C GLY A 56 -4.67 -8.19 -9.46
N ARG A 57 -4.27 -7.06 -8.87
CA ARG A 57 -2.92 -6.51 -9.02
C ARG A 57 -1.95 -7.29 -8.16
N TRP A 58 -0.87 -7.76 -8.76
CA TRP A 58 0.19 -8.36 -7.97
C TRP A 58 0.98 -7.29 -7.21
N GLN A 59 1.42 -7.63 -6.01
CA GLN A 59 2.15 -6.74 -5.11
C GLN A 59 3.50 -7.32 -4.70
N ARG A 60 3.58 -8.65 -4.63
CA ARG A 60 4.80 -9.37 -4.30
C ARG A 60 4.90 -10.61 -5.16
N ALA A 61 6.11 -10.93 -5.60
CA ALA A 61 6.41 -12.18 -6.27
C ALA A 61 7.69 -12.79 -5.70
N PHE A 62 7.78 -14.12 -5.71
CA PHE A 62 9.02 -14.86 -5.51
C PHE A 62 9.23 -15.75 -6.71
N VAL A 63 10.29 -15.49 -7.45
CA VAL A 63 10.54 -16.09 -8.76
C VAL A 63 12.03 -16.34 -8.89
N ASP A 64 12.40 -17.58 -9.22
CA ASP A 64 13.79 -17.99 -9.47
C ASP A 64 14.76 -17.54 -8.35
N GLY A 65 14.34 -17.69 -7.09
CA GLY A 65 15.14 -17.32 -5.91
C GLY A 65 15.12 -15.84 -5.53
N THR A 66 14.43 -14.99 -6.29
CA THR A 66 14.41 -13.53 -6.10
C THR A 66 13.06 -13.04 -5.61
N HIS A 67 13.06 -12.11 -4.65
CA HIS A 67 11.83 -11.44 -4.21
C HIS A 67 11.60 -10.15 -4.99
N TYR A 68 10.36 -9.93 -5.42
CA TYR A 68 9.94 -8.72 -6.10
C TYR A 68 8.83 -8.02 -5.31
N LEU A 69 8.88 -6.69 -5.25
CA LEU A 69 7.83 -5.83 -4.70
C LEU A 69 7.38 -4.86 -5.78
N LYS A 70 6.06 -4.76 -6.00
CA LYS A 70 5.45 -3.77 -6.90
C LYS A 70 4.77 -2.66 -6.10
N GLY A 71 5.18 -1.43 -6.36
CA GLY A 71 4.54 -0.22 -5.85
C GLY A 71 3.20 0.05 -6.53
N LEU A 72 2.36 0.89 -5.92
CA LEU A 72 1.13 1.37 -6.56
C LEU A 72 1.43 2.24 -7.79
N ASP A 73 2.61 2.85 -7.84
CA ASP A 73 3.18 3.58 -8.96
C ASP A 73 3.68 2.68 -10.10
N THR A 74 3.47 1.37 -9.99
CA THR A 74 3.94 0.29 -10.89
C THR A 74 5.45 0.04 -10.86
N THR A 75 6.23 0.76 -10.06
CA THR A 75 7.67 0.51 -9.92
C THR A 75 7.90 -0.86 -9.28
N ILE A 76 8.84 -1.63 -9.85
CA ILE A 76 9.19 -2.96 -9.34
C ILE A 76 10.60 -2.93 -8.75
N GLN A 77 10.71 -3.38 -7.51
CA GLN A 77 12.00 -3.59 -6.83
C GLN A 77 12.29 -5.08 -6.77
N ALA A 78 13.43 -5.50 -7.32
CA ALA A 78 14.04 -6.79 -7.03
C ALA A 78 14.82 -6.70 -5.72
N ILE A 79 14.73 -7.74 -4.90
CA ILE A 79 15.39 -7.86 -3.60
C ILE A 79 16.19 -9.16 -3.56
N ASP A 80 17.50 -9.00 -3.65
CA ASP A 80 18.46 -10.08 -3.57
C ASP A 80 18.96 -10.22 -2.14
N ARG A 81 18.97 -11.46 -1.65
CA ARG A 81 19.49 -11.81 -0.32
C ARG A 81 20.91 -12.31 -0.49
N VAL A 82 21.89 -11.44 -0.30
CA VAL A 82 23.31 -11.75 -0.50
C VAL A 82 23.96 -11.95 0.86
N ARG A 83 24.74 -13.03 1.03
CA ARG A 83 25.55 -13.22 2.23
C ARG A 83 26.89 -12.49 2.05
N GLU A 84 27.15 -11.51 2.90
CA GLU A 84 28.40 -10.75 2.93
C GLU A 84 29.08 -11.00 4.29
N GLY A 85 30.06 -11.92 4.29
CA GLY A 85 30.66 -12.43 5.52
C GLY A 85 29.63 -13.16 6.39
N GLU A 86 29.51 -12.75 7.65
CA GLU A 86 28.52 -13.29 8.59
C GLU A 86 27.11 -12.71 8.39
N ASN A 87 26.99 -11.60 7.66
CA ASN A 87 25.74 -10.85 7.53
C ASN A 87 24.95 -11.27 6.29
N LEU A 88 23.62 -11.25 6.43
CA LEU A 88 22.71 -11.31 5.30
C LEU A 88 22.31 -9.89 4.90
N VAL A 89 22.70 -9.47 3.70
CA VAL A 89 22.42 -8.14 3.15
C VAL A 89 21.27 -8.23 2.15
N LEU A 90 20.30 -7.33 2.29
CA LEU A 90 19.20 -7.17 1.33
C LEU A 90 19.57 -6.12 0.30
N ARG A 91 20.06 -6.54 -0.86
CA ARG A 91 20.33 -5.63 -1.98
C ARG A 91 19.04 -5.38 -2.74
N ARG A 92 18.77 -4.11 -3.05
CA ARG A 92 17.57 -3.70 -3.80
C ARG A 92 17.96 -3.09 -5.13
N ARG A 93 17.25 -3.44 -6.18
CA ARG A 93 17.39 -2.85 -7.51
C ARG A 93 16.02 -2.57 -8.11
N THR A 94 15.86 -1.38 -8.66
CA THR A 94 14.68 -1.05 -9.47
C THR A 94 14.82 -1.69 -10.85
N LEU A 95 13.81 -2.42 -11.30
CA LEU A 95 13.81 -3.04 -12.62
C LEU A 95 13.67 -1.98 -13.72
N GLY A 96 14.29 -2.24 -14.87
CA GLY A 96 14.04 -1.47 -16.09
C GLY A 96 12.66 -1.76 -16.67
N SER A 97 12.20 -0.93 -17.62
CA SER A 97 10.86 -1.07 -18.21
C SER A 97 10.62 -2.42 -18.91
N ALA A 98 11.62 -2.95 -19.63
CA ALA A 98 11.53 -4.25 -20.28
C ALA A 98 11.42 -5.39 -19.25
N GLU A 99 12.34 -5.45 -18.27
CA GLU A 99 12.31 -6.46 -17.20
C GLU A 99 11.00 -6.41 -16.39
N ALA A 100 10.48 -5.21 -16.15
CA ALA A 100 9.20 -5.00 -15.47
C ALA A 100 8.03 -5.56 -16.29
N GLY A 101 7.99 -5.30 -17.60
CA GLY A 101 6.99 -5.83 -18.52
C GLY A 101 7.02 -7.35 -18.60
N ASP A 102 8.21 -7.94 -18.72
CA ASP A 102 8.39 -9.40 -18.75
C ASP A 102 7.86 -10.07 -17.48
N LEU A 103 8.12 -9.48 -16.31
CA LEU A 103 7.60 -9.99 -15.04
C LEU A 103 6.08 -9.84 -14.93
N ASP A 104 5.53 -8.70 -15.36
CA ASP A 104 4.08 -8.47 -15.40
C ASP A 104 3.37 -9.52 -16.27
N ASP A 105 3.90 -9.76 -17.47
CA ASP A 105 3.38 -10.77 -18.39
C ASP A 105 3.54 -12.19 -17.83
N ARG A 106 4.68 -12.51 -17.20
CA ARG A 106 4.88 -13.82 -16.53
C ARG A 106 3.84 -14.08 -15.45
N VAL A 107 3.55 -13.09 -14.60
CA VAL A 107 2.53 -13.20 -13.53
C VAL A 107 1.14 -13.39 -14.14
N ARG A 108 0.81 -12.59 -15.17
CA ARG A 108 -0.47 -12.68 -15.87
C ARG A 108 -0.66 -14.04 -16.55
N SER A 109 0.34 -14.49 -17.31
CA SER A 109 0.32 -15.78 -18.00
C SER A 109 0.18 -16.95 -17.03
N ALA A 110 0.78 -16.87 -15.84
CA ALA A 110 0.58 -17.89 -14.81
C ALA A 110 -0.90 -18.01 -14.40
N ALA A 111 -1.59 -16.89 -14.16
CA ALA A 111 -3.02 -16.91 -13.84
C ALA A 111 -3.89 -17.42 -15.01
N GLN A 112 -3.57 -17.01 -16.25
CA GLN A 112 -4.24 -17.49 -17.46
C GLN A 112 -4.07 -19.01 -17.65
N GLY A 113 -2.87 -19.53 -17.41
CA GLY A 113 -2.59 -20.97 -17.47
C GLY A 113 -3.44 -21.77 -16.48
N VAL A 114 -3.63 -21.26 -15.26
CA VAL A 114 -4.53 -21.89 -14.28
C VAL A 114 -5.99 -21.84 -14.76
N LEU A 115 -6.45 -20.70 -15.29
CA LEU A 115 -7.81 -20.57 -15.84
C LEU A 115 -8.10 -21.56 -16.96
N GLU A 116 -7.17 -21.68 -17.90
CA GLU A 116 -7.30 -22.59 -19.05
C GLU A 116 -7.34 -24.05 -18.59
N ALA A 117 -6.45 -24.42 -17.65
CA ALA A 117 -6.40 -25.76 -17.09
C ALA A 117 -7.66 -26.12 -16.28
N LEU A 118 -8.25 -25.16 -15.55
CA LEU A 118 -9.55 -25.32 -14.91
C LEU A 118 -10.67 -25.51 -15.93
N GLY A 119 -10.69 -24.70 -17.00
CA GLY A 119 -11.67 -24.79 -18.09
C GLY A 119 -11.63 -26.14 -18.81
N SER A 120 -10.43 -26.67 -18.99
CA SER A 120 -10.17 -27.96 -19.66
C SER A 120 -10.21 -29.17 -18.72
N ARG A 121 -10.58 -28.99 -17.44
CA ARG A 121 -10.61 -30.04 -16.39
C ARG A 121 -9.30 -30.82 -16.24
N ARG A 122 -8.15 -30.15 -16.43
CA ARG A 122 -6.80 -30.73 -16.28
C ARG A 122 -6.26 -30.65 -14.85
N LEU A 123 -7.04 -30.08 -13.93
CA LEU A 123 -6.68 -29.90 -12.53
C LEU A 123 -7.66 -30.66 -11.65
N GLU A 124 -7.15 -31.60 -10.87
CA GLU A 124 -7.87 -32.19 -9.75
C GLU A 124 -7.91 -31.17 -8.60
N ARG A 125 -9.06 -31.05 -7.97
CA ARG A 125 -9.28 -30.10 -6.89
C ARG A 125 -9.29 -30.82 -5.54
N VAL A 126 -8.42 -30.38 -4.63
CA VAL A 126 -8.25 -30.95 -3.30
C VAL A 126 -8.67 -29.92 -2.26
N GLU A 127 -9.68 -30.28 -1.48
CA GLU A 127 -10.25 -29.42 -0.44
C GLU A 127 -9.36 -29.37 0.82
N PRO A 128 -9.37 -28.25 1.56
CA PRO A 128 -8.59 -28.12 2.78
C PRO A 128 -9.15 -28.98 3.93
N PRO A 129 -8.34 -29.26 4.97
CA PRO A 129 -8.83 -29.87 6.20
C PRO A 129 -9.83 -28.96 6.93
N SER A 130 -10.60 -29.54 7.86
CA SER A 130 -11.76 -28.92 8.53
C SER A 130 -11.53 -27.55 9.20
N ARG A 131 -10.28 -27.18 9.49
CA ARG A 131 -9.91 -25.90 10.10
C ARG A 131 -9.90 -24.73 9.11
N ALA A 132 -9.97 -24.97 7.81
CA ALA A 132 -10.06 -23.95 6.78
C ALA A 132 -11.29 -24.18 5.89
N ARG A 133 -11.79 -23.11 5.27
CA ARG A 133 -12.96 -23.20 4.39
C ARG A 133 -12.54 -23.50 2.95
N PRO A 134 -13.29 -24.37 2.23
CA PRO A 134 -13.21 -24.49 0.78
C PRO A 134 -13.30 -23.13 0.07
N LEU A 135 -12.48 -22.91 -0.96
CA LEU A 135 -12.59 -21.74 -1.85
C LEU A 135 -13.54 -22.02 -3.02
N PRO A 136 -14.73 -21.43 -3.13
CA PRO A 136 -15.68 -21.75 -4.21
C PRO A 136 -15.07 -21.67 -5.62
N PRO A 137 -15.39 -22.61 -6.54
CA PRO A 137 -14.84 -22.61 -7.90
C PRO A 137 -15.08 -21.31 -8.67
N ASP A 138 -16.26 -20.72 -8.56
CA ASP A 138 -16.61 -19.48 -9.25
C ASP A 138 -15.81 -18.28 -8.70
N GLU A 139 -15.56 -18.25 -7.40
CA GLU A 139 -14.74 -17.21 -6.78
C GLU A 139 -13.27 -17.32 -7.18
N LEU A 140 -12.74 -18.54 -7.27
CA LEU A 140 -11.40 -18.80 -7.82
C LEU A 140 -11.31 -18.31 -9.26
N ARG A 141 -12.26 -18.70 -10.11
CA ARG A 141 -12.32 -18.30 -11.52
C ARG A 141 -12.37 -16.78 -11.65
N ALA A 142 -13.31 -16.13 -10.96
CA ALA A 142 -13.46 -14.68 -11.01
C ALA A 142 -12.19 -13.95 -10.56
N SER A 143 -11.48 -14.46 -9.54
CA SER A 143 -10.25 -13.84 -9.05
C SER A 143 -9.09 -13.99 -10.04
N LEU A 144 -8.94 -15.15 -10.68
CA LEU A 144 -7.94 -15.34 -11.73
C LEU A 144 -8.27 -14.50 -12.97
N GLU A 145 -9.55 -14.35 -13.32
CA GLU A 145 -9.99 -13.48 -14.42
C GLU A 145 -9.65 -12.01 -14.13
N GLN A 146 -9.76 -11.55 -12.88
CA GLN A 146 -9.30 -10.21 -12.49
C GLN A 146 -7.79 -10.05 -12.69
N VAL A 147 -6.98 -11.05 -12.32
CA VAL A 147 -5.53 -11.01 -12.60
C VAL A 147 -5.25 -10.96 -14.10
N ALA A 148 -5.97 -11.75 -14.89
CA ALA A 148 -5.77 -11.84 -16.34
C ALA A 148 -6.07 -10.53 -17.10
N ARG A 149 -6.83 -9.60 -16.49
CA ARG A 149 -7.11 -8.25 -17.03
C ARG A 149 -5.93 -7.29 -16.92
N TRP A 150 -4.94 -7.57 -16.07
CA TRP A 150 -3.77 -6.72 -15.85
C TRP A 150 -2.69 -6.96 -16.90
N ASP A 151 -2.98 -6.59 -18.14
CA ASP A 151 -2.03 -6.57 -19.23
C ASP A 151 -1.17 -5.30 -19.27
N ALA A 152 -0.24 -5.23 -20.24
CA ALA A 152 0.63 -4.08 -20.41
C ALA A 152 -0.13 -2.75 -20.54
N ALA A 153 -1.26 -2.73 -21.25
CA ALA A 153 -2.07 -1.51 -21.41
C ALA A 153 -2.74 -1.12 -20.09
N ALA A 154 -3.27 -2.07 -19.33
CA ALA A 154 -3.85 -1.84 -18.01
C ALA A 154 -2.81 -1.31 -17.01
N TRP A 155 -1.58 -1.84 -17.03
CA TRP A 155 -0.50 -1.34 -16.19
C TRP A 155 -0.05 0.07 -16.58
N CYS A 156 0.08 0.36 -17.87
CA CYS A 156 0.37 1.72 -18.36
C CYS A 156 -0.71 2.71 -17.92
N ALA A 157 -1.99 2.39 -18.14
CA ALA A 157 -3.11 3.24 -17.72
C ALA A 157 -3.15 3.44 -16.20
N HIS A 158 -2.83 2.41 -15.42
CA HIS A 158 -2.76 2.53 -13.95
C HIS A 158 -1.62 3.45 -13.50
N ARG A 159 -0.45 3.35 -14.15
CA ARG A 159 0.69 4.23 -13.88
C ARG A 159 0.35 5.69 -14.18
N GLU A 160 -0.25 5.96 -15.33
CA GLU A 160 -0.70 7.30 -15.72
C GLU A 160 -1.71 7.85 -14.70
N ARG A 161 -2.69 7.03 -14.32
CA ARG A 161 -3.66 7.40 -13.29
C ARG A 161 -3.01 7.69 -11.94
N TYR A 162 -2.05 6.87 -11.51
CA TYR A 162 -1.31 7.09 -10.27
C TYR A 162 -0.58 8.44 -10.29
N ILE A 163 0.18 8.70 -11.37
CA ILE A 163 0.95 9.95 -11.52
C ILE A 163 0.01 11.16 -11.52
N GLY A 164 -1.10 11.09 -12.26
CA GLY A 164 -2.11 12.16 -12.29
C GLY A 164 -2.84 12.38 -10.97
N THR A 165 -2.97 11.34 -10.13
CA THR A 165 -3.66 11.43 -8.84
C THR A 165 -2.81 12.11 -7.75
N TYR A 166 -1.54 11.70 -7.63
CA TYR A 166 -0.69 12.08 -6.50
C TYR A 166 0.27 13.24 -6.81
N GLY A 167 0.81 13.31 -8.02
CA GLY A 167 1.95 14.20 -8.27
C GLY A 167 3.09 13.96 -7.26
N PRO A 168 3.77 15.02 -6.77
CA PRO A 168 4.81 14.91 -5.76
C PRO A 168 4.27 14.41 -4.41
N LEU A 169 4.77 13.28 -3.92
CA LEU A 169 4.33 12.70 -2.64
C LEU A 169 4.86 13.50 -1.44
N PRO A 170 4.11 13.55 -0.33
CA PRO A 170 4.59 14.14 0.91
C PRO A 170 5.62 13.23 1.59
N LEU A 171 6.38 13.81 2.52
CA LEU A 171 7.13 13.01 3.49
C LEU A 171 6.15 12.15 4.31
N LEU A 172 6.37 10.84 4.33
CA LEU A 172 5.61 9.92 5.17
C LEU A 172 6.42 9.59 6.43
N PRO A 173 5.85 9.79 7.63
CA PRO A 173 6.43 9.26 8.85
C PRO A 173 6.62 7.72 8.79
N PRO A 174 7.61 7.14 9.49
CA PRO A 174 7.91 5.70 9.43
C PRO A 174 6.73 4.79 9.80
N ASP A 175 5.79 5.27 10.61
CA ASP A 175 4.58 4.54 11.02
C ASP A 175 3.43 4.63 9.99
N CYS A 176 3.58 5.42 8.93
CA CYS A 176 2.57 5.69 7.91
C CYS A 176 2.88 5.03 6.54
N LEU A 177 3.87 4.14 6.45
CA LEU A 177 4.31 3.53 5.18
C LEU A 177 3.25 2.71 4.43
N ASN A 178 2.20 2.24 5.13
CA ASN A 178 1.07 1.51 4.53
C ASN A 178 -0.26 2.27 4.68
N ALA A 179 -0.22 3.59 4.91
CA ALA A 179 -1.41 4.41 5.03
C ALA A 179 -2.03 4.70 3.66
N VAL A 180 -3.34 4.96 3.63
CA VAL A 180 -3.97 5.64 2.50
C VAL A 180 -3.51 7.09 2.53
N VAL A 181 -2.73 7.53 1.53
CA VAL A 181 -2.25 8.91 1.48
C VAL A 181 -3.29 9.78 0.76
N LEU A 182 -3.65 10.90 1.38
CA LEU A 182 -4.49 11.96 0.82
C LEU A 182 -3.76 13.29 0.98
N GLN A 183 -3.75 14.14 -0.04
CA GLN A 183 -2.96 15.37 -0.02
C GLN A 183 -3.88 16.59 -0.06
N ALA A 184 -4.01 17.30 1.06
CA ALA A 184 -4.72 18.57 1.10
C ALA A 184 -3.82 19.73 0.64
N THR A 185 -2.54 19.67 1.03
CA THR A 185 -1.51 20.58 0.53
C THR A 185 -0.41 19.77 -0.18
N LEU A 186 0.24 20.39 -1.16
CA LEU A 186 1.34 19.83 -1.91
C LEU A 186 2.56 20.74 -1.81
N GLY A 187 3.74 20.15 -1.97
CA GLY A 187 5.01 20.87 -1.92
C GLY A 187 5.32 21.46 -0.55
N HIS A 188 6.11 22.54 -0.53
CA HIS A 188 6.71 23.04 0.71
C HIS A 188 6.47 24.54 0.88
N ALA A 189 5.52 24.90 1.75
CA ALA A 189 5.12 26.29 2.02
C ALA A 189 6.29 27.20 2.43
N ARG A 190 7.33 26.65 3.07
CA ARG A 190 8.49 27.39 3.60
C ARG A 190 9.70 27.44 2.67
N GLY A 191 9.63 26.80 1.50
CA GLY A 191 10.79 26.71 0.60
C GLY A 191 11.96 25.91 1.20
N SER A 192 11.67 24.97 2.10
CA SER A 192 12.66 24.07 2.71
C SER A 192 12.05 22.69 2.93
N THR A 193 12.87 21.65 2.86
CA THR A 193 12.45 20.26 3.07
C THR A 193 13.23 19.64 4.23
N PHE A 194 12.68 18.56 4.79
CA PHE A 194 13.44 17.71 5.71
C PHE A 194 14.66 17.13 4.98
N GLY A 195 15.86 17.32 5.55
CA GLY A 195 17.12 16.87 4.94
C GLY A 195 17.64 17.73 3.79
N LEU A 196 17.12 18.95 3.58
CA LEU A 196 17.62 19.93 2.60
C LEU A 196 17.64 19.42 1.14
N SER A 197 16.68 18.57 0.79
CA SER A 197 16.44 18.10 -0.58
C SER A 197 15.77 19.17 -1.46
N ALA A 198 15.49 18.81 -2.72
CA ALA A 198 14.83 19.70 -3.67
C ALA A 198 13.44 20.12 -3.18
N VAL A 199 13.15 21.41 -3.34
CA VAL A 199 11.88 22.04 -2.94
C VAL A 199 10.91 22.00 -4.12
N THR A 200 9.71 21.49 -3.86
CA THR A 200 8.57 21.58 -4.78
C THR A 200 7.71 22.80 -4.45
N GLU A 201 7.19 23.44 -5.50
CA GLU A 201 6.21 24.53 -5.41
C GLU A 201 5.01 24.14 -4.53
N HIS A 202 4.57 25.09 -3.70
CA HIS A 202 3.48 24.86 -2.76
C HIS A 202 2.13 25.16 -3.39
N SER A 203 1.17 24.28 -3.14
CA SER A 203 -0.23 24.52 -3.50
C SER A 203 -1.17 23.92 -2.46
N VAL A 204 -2.35 24.50 -2.34
CA VAL A 204 -3.41 24.08 -1.42
C VAL A 204 -4.63 23.73 -2.25
N ARG A 205 -5.15 22.51 -2.08
CA ARG A 205 -6.40 22.11 -2.72
C ARG A 205 -7.58 22.79 -2.03
N SER A 206 -8.48 23.39 -2.78
CA SER A 206 -9.81 23.74 -2.30
C SER A 206 -10.57 22.51 -1.78
N ALA A 207 -11.66 22.72 -1.04
CA ALA A 207 -12.48 21.61 -0.54
C ALA A 207 -13.00 20.69 -1.67
N SER A 208 -13.41 21.27 -2.81
CA SER A 208 -13.86 20.50 -3.98
C SER A 208 -12.73 19.72 -4.65
N GLU A 209 -11.55 20.32 -4.81
CA GLU A 209 -10.39 19.64 -5.39
C GLU A 209 -9.88 18.51 -4.47
N PHE A 210 -9.94 18.70 -3.16
CA PHE A 210 -9.59 17.67 -2.20
C PHE A 210 -10.61 16.52 -2.20
N GLU A 211 -11.90 16.82 -2.31
CA GLU A 211 -12.94 15.79 -2.43
C GLU A 211 -12.78 14.96 -3.71
N GLU A 212 -12.51 15.62 -4.84
CA GLU A 212 -12.19 14.92 -6.08
C GLU A 212 -10.96 14.03 -5.90
N HIS A 213 -9.86 14.58 -5.36
CA HIS A 213 -8.65 13.81 -5.08
C HIS A 213 -8.93 12.59 -4.18
N ALA A 214 -9.72 12.74 -3.11
CA ALA A 214 -10.07 11.64 -2.22
C ALA A 214 -10.84 10.53 -2.94
N ARG A 215 -11.80 10.89 -3.79
CA ARG A 215 -12.54 9.91 -4.62
C ARG A 215 -11.62 9.24 -5.63
N THR A 216 -10.77 10.00 -6.32
CA THR A 216 -9.79 9.44 -7.28
C THR A 216 -8.83 8.48 -6.59
N VAL A 217 -8.35 8.79 -5.38
CA VAL A 217 -7.52 7.88 -4.57
C VAL A 217 -8.29 6.62 -4.18
N ALA A 218 -9.55 6.74 -3.75
CA ALA A 218 -10.39 5.60 -3.41
C ALA A 218 -10.58 4.66 -4.61
N GLU A 219 -10.82 5.21 -5.80
CA GLU A 219 -10.94 4.45 -7.05
C GLU A 219 -9.60 3.83 -7.49
N LEU A 220 -8.51 4.57 -7.37
CA LEU A 220 -7.16 4.10 -7.70
C LEU A 220 -6.76 2.91 -6.81
N LEU A 221 -7.09 2.96 -5.52
CA LEU A 221 -6.82 1.88 -4.58
C LEU A 221 -7.81 0.72 -4.70
N GLY A 222 -9.08 0.99 -4.97
CA GLY A 222 -10.14 -0.01 -4.95
C GLY A 222 -10.15 -0.79 -3.63
N ARG A 223 -10.27 -2.11 -3.69
CA ARG A 223 -10.25 -3.00 -2.52
C ARG A 223 -8.88 -3.15 -1.87
N ARG A 224 -7.80 -2.56 -2.41
CA ARG A 224 -6.50 -2.49 -1.72
C ARG A 224 -6.56 -1.63 -0.45
N THR A 225 -7.54 -0.73 -0.35
CA THR A 225 -7.84 0.02 0.89
C THR A 225 -8.01 -0.89 2.11
N LEU A 226 -8.55 -2.10 1.92
CA LEU A 226 -8.72 -3.13 2.96
C LEU A 226 -7.40 -3.69 3.51
N GLN A 227 -6.24 -3.29 2.96
CA GLN A 227 -4.92 -3.66 3.49
C GLN A 227 -4.36 -2.60 4.43
N SER A 228 -4.90 -1.37 4.38
CA SER A 228 -4.47 -0.23 5.18
C SER A 228 -5.22 -0.20 6.51
N ARG A 229 -4.60 0.41 7.53
CA ARG A 229 -5.22 0.65 8.85
C ARG A 229 -5.36 2.12 9.21
N SER A 230 -4.67 2.98 8.48
CA SER A 230 -4.68 4.41 8.72
C SER A 230 -4.76 5.15 7.40
N ILE A 231 -5.21 6.39 7.51
CA ILE A 231 -5.16 7.39 6.45
C ILE A 231 -4.12 8.41 6.87
N PHE A 232 -3.27 8.86 5.95
CA PHE A 232 -2.35 9.95 6.17
C PHE A 232 -2.82 11.17 5.39
N LEU A 233 -3.22 12.20 6.12
CA LEU A 233 -3.50 13.52 5.58
C LEU A 233 -2.18 14.27 5.41
N GLY A 234 -1.68 14.23 4.17
CA GLY A 234 -0.43 14.81 3.74
C GLY A 234 -0.49 16.31 3.52
N GLY A 235 0.67 16.92 3.77
CA GLY A 235 0.88 18.36 3.78
C GLY A 235 1.51 18.81 5.09
N GLY A 236 2.75 19.31 5.08
CA GLY A 236 3.43 19.72 6.33
C GLY A 236 2.75 20.90 7.03
N ASP A 237 1.99 21.70 6.28
CA ASP A 237 1.25 22.86 6.73
C ASP A 237 -0.27 22.60 6.87
N VAL A 238 -0.76 21.38 6.59
CA VAL A 238 -2.21 21.12 6.53
C VAL A 238 -2.93 21.49 7.83
N LEU A 239 -2.36 21.14 8.98
CA LEU A 239 -2.96 21.44 10.29
C LEU A 239 -2.84 22.92 10.70
N ARG A 240 -2.13 23.73 9.91
CA ARG A 240 -2.00 25.18 10.13
C ARG A 240 -2.92 26.01 9.23
N ARG A 241 -3.65 25.36 8.34
CA ARG A 241 -4.72 25.99 7.56
C ARG A 241 -5.83 26.47 8.50
N PRO A 242 -6.68 27.41 8.08
CA PRO A 242 -7.87 27.80 8.83
C PRO A 242 -8.65 26.56 9.32
N SER A 243 -9.13 26.57 10.56
CA SER A 243 -9.75 25.40 11.20
C SER A 243 -10.95 24.87 10.44
N GLU A 244 -11.72 25.74 9.79
CA GLU A 244 -12.85 25.37 8.92
C GLU A 244 -12.39 24.58 7.68
N GLU A 245 -11.27 24.96 7.05
CA GLU A 245 -10.69 24.23 5.91
C GLU A 245 -10.24 22.83 6.34
N VAL A 246 -9.51 22.73 7.46
CA VAL A 246 -9.02 21.44 7.97
C VAL A 246 -10.18 20.52 8.36
N SER A 247 -11.21 21.08 9.00
CA SER A 247 -12.41 20.32 9.35
C SER A 247 -13.11 19.79 8.11
N ALA A 248 -13.25 20.60 7.06
CA ALA A 248 -13.83 20.17 5.78
C ALA A 248 -13.03 19.05 5.11
N TYR A 249 -11.69 19.07 5.19
CA TYR A 249 -10.88 17.95 4.72
C TYR A 249 -11.15 16.68 5.53
N LEU A 250 -11.11 16.74 6.86
CA LEU A 250 -11.33 15.57 7.73
C LEU A 250 -12.72 14.96 7.54
N GLU A 251 -13.76 15.80 7.41
CA GLU A 251 -15.13 15.36 7.08
C GLU A 251 -15.20 14.67 5.72
N THR A 252 -14.50 15.21 4.72
CA THR A 252 -14.41 14.61 3.39
C THR A 252 -13.71 13.26 3.44
N VAL A 253 -12.63 13.13 4.22
CA VAL A 253 -11.97 11.84 4.44
C VAL A 253 -12.93 10.83 5.03
N ALA A 254 -13.65 11.18 6.10
CA ALA A 254 -14.59 10.28 6.77
C ALA A 254 -15.79 9.89 5.88
N ARG A 255 -16.20 10.76 4.97
CA ARG A 255 -17.27 10.50 3.98
C ARG A 255 -16.82 9.52 2.89
N VAL A 256 -15.60 9.68 2.37
CA VAL A 256 -15.07 8.84 1.29
C VAL A 256 -14.53 7.50 1.82
N PHE A 257 -13.89 7.52 2.98
CA PHE A 257 -13.30 6.35 3.61
C PHE A 257 -13.99 6.10 4.96
N PRO A 258 -14.79 5.03 5.10
CA PRO A 258 -15.37 4.68 6.39
C PRO A 258 -14.27 4.44 7.43
N ILE A 259 -14.37 5.06 8.62
CA ILE A 259 -13.42 4.94 9.73
C ILE A 259 -14.16 4.40 10.96
N GLY A 260 -13.52 3.52 11.74
CA GLY A 260 -14.03 3.04 13.03
C GLY A 260 -14.42 1.56 13.04
N ALA A 261 -15.28 1.15 13.98
CA ALA A 261 -15.49 -0.26 14.34
C ALA A 261 -15.96 -1.19 13.21
N ALA A 262 -16.66 -0.65 12.21
CA ALA A 262 -17.12 -1.40 11.04
C ALA A 262 -16.12 -1.37 9.86
N SER A 263 -14.99 -0.68 10.02
CA SER A 263 -13.95 -0.51 9.02
C SER A 263 -12.60 -1.03 9.53
N ARG A 264 -11.67 -1.27 8.60
CA ARG A 264 -10.27 -1.55 8.95
C ARG A 264 -9.48 -0.26 9.21
N LEU A 265 -9.97 0.88 8.72
CA LEU A 265 -9.33 2.17 8.94
C LEU A 265 -9.69 2.67 10.34
N GLU A 266 -8.66 2.89 11.16
CA GLU A 266 -8.77 3.19 12.59
C GLU A 266 -8.73 4.70 12.87
N GLY A 267 -8.16 5.49 11.95
CA GLY A 267 -8.11 6.94 12.08
C GLY A 267 -7.25 7.64 11.04
N ILE A 268 -7.22 8.97 11.16
CA ILE A 268 -6.46 9.88 10.31
C ILE A 268 -5.21 10.30 11.07
N HIS A 269 -4.06 10.15 10.41
CA HIS A 269 -2.76 10.60 10.86
C HIS A 269 -2.37 11.83 10.05
N ALA A 270 -1.61 12.74 10.66
CA ALA A 270 -1.05 13.89 9.98
C ALA A 270 0.37 14.16 10.48
N PHE A 271 1.08 15.05 9.79
CA PHE A 271 2.42 15.47 10.14
C PHE A 271 2.45 16.99 10.32
N LEU A 272 3.16 17.45 11.34
CA LEU A 272 3.37 18.88 11.63
C LEU A 272 4.84 19.11 11.92
N ASP A 273 5.52 19.90 11.08
CA ASP A 273 6.95 20.23 11.22
C ASP A 273 7.22 21.72 11.36
N ASP A 274 6.15 22.50 11.56
CA ASP A 274 6.21 23.91 11.86
C ASP A 274 5.29 24.23 13.04
N PHE A 275 5.88 24.73 14.12
CA PHE A 275 5.19 25.10 15.34
C PHE A 275 4.99 26.62 15.46
N SER A 276 5.22 27.40 14.40
CA SER A 276 4.90 28.84 14.41
C SER A 276 3.38 29.09 14.34
N ALA A 277 2.93 30.21 14.91
CA ALA A 277 1.53 30.63 14.82
C ALA A 277 1.08 30.87 13.35
N PRO A 278 -0.21 30.73 13.01
CA PRO A 278 -1.28 30.24 13.85
C PRO A 278 -1.18 28.72 14.07
N ARG A 279 -1.62 28.28 15.26
CA ARG A 279 -1.72 26.88 15.66
C ARG A 279 -3.17 26.57 16.03
N PRO A 280 -3.64 25.33 15.83
CA PRO A 280 -4.92 24.90 16.38
C PRO A 280 -4.91 25.07 17.90
N ASP A 281 -5.93 25.73 18.44
CA ASP A 281 -6.13 25.81 19.87
C ASP A 281 -6.72 24.49 20.42
N ARG A 282 -6.91 24.42 21.73
CA ARG A 282 -7.41 23.22 22.40
C ARG A 282 -8.82 22.82 21.94
N GLU A 283 -9.66 23.78 21.59
CA GLU A 283 -11.01 23.50 21.09
C GLU A 283 -10.95 22.92 19.67
N THR A 284 -10.14 23.52 18.82
CA THR A 284 -9.86 23.06 17.46
C THR A 284 -9.31 21.63 17.44
N TRP A 285 -8.37 21.30 18.32
CA TRP A 285 -7.87 19.92 18.45
C TRP A 285 -8.96 18.92 18.86
N ARG A 286 -9.91 19.33 19.72
CA ARG A 286 -11.05 18.47 20.08
C ARG A 286 -11.97 18.24 18.90
N ILE A 287 -12.21 19.28 18.08
CA ILE A 287 -12.98 19.17 16.83
C ILE A 287 -12.29 18.18 15.89
N PHE A 288 -11.00 18.37 15.61
CA PHE A 288 -10.25 17.47 14.72
C PHE A 288 -10.25 16.03 15.22
N ARG A 289 -10.10 15.81 16.54
CA ARG A 289 -10.21 14.47 17.14
C ARG A 289 -11.60 13.88 16.97
N GLY A 290 -12.66 14.69 17.10
CA GLY A 290 -14.04 14.29 16.80
C GLY A 290 -14.22 13.88 15.33
N LEU A 291 -13.45 14.48 14.43
CA LEU A 291 -13.37 14.17 13.01
C LEU A 291 -12.30 13.11 12.67
N HIS A 292 -12.02 12.20 13.60
CA HIS A 292 -11.12 11.05 13.44
C HIS A 292 -9.62 11.35 13.27
N LEU A 293 -9.15 12.57 13.52
CA LEU A 293 -7.71 12.82 13.66
C LEU A 293 -7.19 12.13 14.94
N SER A 294 -6.47 11.02 14.77
CA SER A 294 -6.06 10.14 15.86
C SER A 294 -4.59 10.30 16.23
N ARG A 295 -3.75 10.77 15.31
CA ARG A 295 -2.31 10.94 15.52
C ARG A 295 -1.75 12.13 14.75
N VAL A 296 -0.87 12.87 15.39
CA VAL A 296 -0.03 13.88 14.74
C VAL A 296 1.43 13.55 15.05
N SER A 297 2.22 13.35 14.01
CA SER A 297 3.66 13.17 14.12
C SER A 297 4.35 14.53 14.03
N LEU A 298 5.22 14.84 15.00
CA LEU A 298 5.89 16.13 15.08
C LEU A 298 7.29 16.05 14.47
N GLY A 299 7.56 16.89 13.48
CA GLY A 299 8.88 17.11 12.90
C GLY A 299 9.68 18.06 13.77
N VAL A 300 10.42 17.51 14.75
CA VAL A 300 11.20 18.29 15.72
C VAL A 300 12.65 18.48 15.28
N GLU A 301 13.21 17.62 14.43
CA GLU A 301 14.62 17.63 14.00
C GLU A 301 15.65 17.53 15.14
N SER A 302 15.76 18.53 16.03
CA SER A 302 16.61 18.57 17.22
C SER A 302 15.96 19.40 18.33
N GLY A 303 16.29 19.16 19.60
CA GLY A 303 15.96 20.07 20.71
C GLY A 303 16.93 21.25 20.86
N ASP A 304 18.04 21.22 20.12
CA ASP A 304 19.09 22.23 20.12
C ASP A 304 18.79 23.33 19.07
N PRO A 305 18.70 24.62 19.47
CA PRO A 305 18.49 25.74 18.55
C PRO A 305 19.52 25.89 17.43
N GLU A 306 20.79 25.58 17.69
CA GLU A 306 21.84 25.71 16.68
C GLU A 306 21.70 24.62 15.62
N VAL A 307 21.45 23.38 16.05
CA VAL A 307 21.23 22.25 15.13
C VAL A 307 19.96 22.45 14.31
N ARG A 308 18.84 22.88 14.91
CA ARG A 308 17.60 23.11 14.17
C ARG A 308 17.76 24.23 13.12
N ALA A 309 18.55 25.26 13.43
CA ALA A 309 18.79 26.36 12.51
C ALA A 309 19.52 25.90 11.23
N MET A 310 20.38 24.88 11.32
CA MET A 310 21.00 24.24 10.14
C MET A 310 19.94 23.67 9.17
N TYR A 311 18.78 23.27 9.69
CA TYR A 311 17.63 22.79 8.91
C TYR A 311 16.59 23.88 8.60
N ARG A 312 16.92 25.16 8.83
CA ARG A 312 16.05 26.33 8.59
C ARG A 312 14.74 26.31 9.40
N LYS A 313 14.75 25.65 10.57
CA LYS A 313 13.64 25.65 11.52
C LYS A 313 13.77 26.83 12.49
N ALA A 314 12.66 27.52 12.76
CA ALA A 314 12.66 28.81 13.47
C ALA A 314 11.75 28.84 14.72
N TRP A 315 11.26 27.68 15.17
CA TRP A 315 10.43 27.55 16.36
C TRP A 315 11.28 27.46 17.64
N ALA A 316 10.70 27.83 18.77
CA ALA A 316 11.32 27.82 20.10
C ALA A 316 10.88 26.59 20.92
N ASN A 317 11.69 26.12 21.88
CA ASN A 317 11.36 24.90 22.65
C ASN A 317 10.03 25.01 23.41
N GLU A 318 9.66 26.22 23.81
CA GLU A 318 8.39 26.55 24.44
C GLU A 318 7.19 26.26 23.51
N ASP A 319 7.40 26.30 22.18
CA ASP A 319 6.37 26.02 21.19
C ASP A 319 5.91 24.55 21.19
N LEU A 320 6.74 23.62 21.68
CA LEU A 320 6.41 22.20 21.76
C LEU A 320 5.55 21.84 22.98
N VAL A 321 5.56 22.70 24.01
CA VAL A 321 4.85 22.46 25.28
C VAL A 321 3.40 22.98 25.22
N ALA A 322 3.16 23.96 24.36
CA ALA A 322 1.87 24.62 24.15
C ALA A 322 0.94 23.83 23.20
#